data_AF-A0A3N0V0I9-F1
#
_entry.id   AF-A0A3N0V0I9-F1
#
_cell.length_a   1.000
_cell.length_b   1.000
_cell.length_c   1.000
_cell.angle_alpha   90.00
_cell.angle_beta   90.00
_cell.angle_gamma   90.00
#
_symmetry.space_group_name_H-M   'P 1'
#
loop_
_entity.id
_entity.type
_entity.pdbx_description
1 polymer ?
#
loop_
_entity_poly.entity_id
_entity_poly.type
_entity_poly.pdbx_seq_one_letter_code
_entity_poly.pdbx_strand_id
1 'polypeptide(L)'
;MHRCPRYYQSYSLLGESGITTALTPETDTALLAKWKKTDLWPALAEHATSISGSNGKKSHFSNFCPEVAFDTFGLFASSLCRYADEIDRANAESWLVGNGRAFAKDWRWDWASLNPMHYSECPLYSQLAVSQSIVPDSTKEEIVSMKPGAFGFSVDLKKLISRFSRWWLSRHG
;
A
#
# COMPACT_ATOMS: atom_id res chain seq x y z
N MET A 1 1.61 3.51 8.06
CA MET A 1 2.33 2.21 8.09
C MET A 1 1.46 0.99 8.46
N HIS A 2 0.55 1.07 9.44
CA HIS A 2 -0.25 -0.10 9.87
C HIS A 2 -1.34 -0.56 8.87
N ARG A 3 -1.70 0.28 7.89
CA ARG A 3 -2.81 0.04 6.96
C ARG A 3 -2.38 -0.37 5.55
N CYS A 4 -1.12 -0.14 5.16
CA CYS A 4 -0.63 -0.44 3.82
C CYS A 4 0.79 -1.02 3.87
N PRO A 5 1.06 -2.16 3.19
CA PRO A 5 2.39 -2.77 3.18
C PRO A 5 3.41 -1.90 2.45
N ARG A 6 3.03 -1.26 1.33
CA ARG A 6 3.94 -0.37 0.58
C ARG A 6 4.31 0.88 1.37
N TYR A 7 3.37 1.46 2.12
CA TYR A 7 3.66 2.57 3.03
C TYR A 7 4.71 2.14 4.07
N TYR A 8 4.51 0.96 4.67
CA TYR A 8 5.45 0.39 5.63
C TYR A 8 6.83 0.14 5.01
N GLN A 9 6.91 -0.54 3.86
CA GLN A 9 8.19 -0.82 3.17
C GLN A 9 8.95 0.47 2.83
N SER A 10 8.23 1.50 2.34
CA SER A 10 8.83 2.79 2.00
C SER A 10 9.47 3.46 3.21
N TYR A 11 8.73 3.59 4.32
CA TYR A 11 9.25 4.23 5.53
C TYR A 11 10.37 3.40 6.19
N SER A 12 10.24 2.08 6.24
CA SER A 12 11.27 1.20 6.81
C SER A 12 12.60 1.36 6.06
N LEU A 13 12.57 1.32 4.72
CA LEU A 13 13.77 1.53 3.90
C LEU A 13 14.35 2.95 4.02
N LEU A 14 13.51 3.98 4.15
CA LEU A 14 14.00 5.34 4.40
C LEU A 14 14.69 5.47 5.76
N GLY A 15 14.21 4.76 6.77
CA GLY A 15 14.85 4.66 8.08
C GLY A 15 16.19 3.95 8.01
N GLU A 16 16.23 2.76 7.39
CA GLU A 16 17.46 1.97 7.21
C GLU A 16 18.53 2.70 6.38
N SER A 17 18.09 3.53 5.43
CA SER A 17 18.99 4.35 4.60
C SER A 17 19.43 5.66 5.25
N GLY A 18 18.97 5.96 6.47
CA GLY A 18 19.33 7.18 7.21
C GLY A 18 18.71 8.46 6.66
N ILE A 19 17.69 8.36 5.81
CA ILE A 19 16.96 9.53 5.26
C ILE A 19 15.92 10.02 6.26
N THR A 20 15.30 9.11 7.00
CA THR A 20 14.32 9.43 8.05
C THR A 20 14.68 8.70 9.35
N THR A 21 13.99 9.04 10.44
CA THR A 21 14.13 8.30 11.70
C THR A 21 13.69 6.84 11.50
N ALA A 22 14.57 5.90 11.86
CA ALA A 22 14.27 4.48 11.80
C ALA A 22 13.16 4.09 12.77
N LEU A 23 12.34 3.11 12.36
CA LEU A 23 11.40 2.44 13.26
C LEU A 23 12.17 1.70 14.36
N THR A 24 11.53 1.53 15.52
CA THR A 24 12.11 0.65 16.55
C THR A 24 12.16 -0.79 16.03
N PRO A 25 13.19 -1.58 16.39
CA PRO A 25 13.31 -2.96 15.90
C PRO A 25 12.08 -3.82 16.18
N GLU A 26 11.43 -3.61 17.32
CA GLU A 26 10.22 -4.33 17.73
C GLU A 26 9.05 -4.00 16.81
N THR A 27 8.86 -2.72 16.50
CA THR A 27 7.79 -2.23 15.64
C THR A 27 7.98 -2.71 14.20
N ASP A 28 9.20 -2.61 13.69
CA ASP A 28 9.54 -3.03 12.32
C ASP A 28 9.34 -4.55 12.15
N THR A 29 9.85 -5.36 13.09
CA THR A 29 9.68 -6.82 13.07
C THR A 29 8.21 -7.22 13.12
N ALA A 30 7.41 -6.57 13.98
CA ALA A 30 5.98 -6.86 14.09
C ALA A 30 5.21 -6.52 12.80
N LEU A 31 5.51 -5.38 12.17
CA LEU A 31 4.90 -4.96 10.91
C LEU A 31 5.32 -5.87 9.75
N LEU A 32 6.58 -6.25 9.67
CA LEU A 32 7.08 -7.20 8.67
C LEU A 32 6.35 -8.55 8.78
N ALA A 33 6.25 -9.09 9.99
CA ALA A 33 5.56 -10.35 10.26
C ALA A 33 4.06 -10.27 9.95
N LYS A 34 3.42 -9.12 10.19
CA LYS A 34 2.03 -8.87 9.80
C LYS A 34 1.86 -8.93 8.29
N TRP A 35 2.65 -8.16 7.55
CA TRP A 35 2.42 -7.98 6.12
C TRP A 35 2.84 -9.19 5.28
N LYS A 36 3.93 -9.89 5.65
CA LYS A 36 4.36 -11.12 4.95
C LYS A 36 3.31 -12.23 4.89
N LYS A 37 2.28 -12.19 5.75
CA LYS A 37 1.17 -13.15 5.77
C LYS A 37 0.04 -12.80 4.79
N THR A 38 0.09 -11.63 4.19
CA THR A 38 -0.95 -11.13 3.28
C THR A 38 -0.52 -11.29 1.82
N ASP A 39 -1.50 -11.46 0.94
CA ASP A 39 -1.34 -11.44 -0.52
C ASP A 39 -0.92 -10.06 -1.06
N LEU A 40 -1.12 -9.01 -0.25
CA LEU A 40 -0.66 -7.65 -0.54
C LEU A 40 0.86 -7.47 -0.40
N TRP A 41 1.57 -8.44 0.20
CA TRP A 41 3.03 -8.40 0.24
C TRP A 41 3.62 -8.71 -1.13
N PRO A 42 4.64 -7.98 -1.60
CA PRO A 42 5.25 -8.26 -2.90
C PRO A 42 5.76 -9.70 -2.99
N ALA A 43 5.19 -10.47 -3.92
CA ALA A 43 5.64 -11.82 -4.21
C ALA A 43 6.96 -11.83 -5.00
N LEU A 44 7.21 -10.77 -5.77
CA LEU A 44 8.39 -10.59 -6.61
C LEU A 44 9.21 -9.38 -6.14
N ALA A 45 10.53 -9.46 -6.26
CA ALA A 45 11.44 -8.40 -5.85
C ALA A 45 11.26 -7.12 -6.69
N GLU A 46 10.90 -7.27 -7.95
CA GLU A 46 10.63 -6.19 -8.91
C GLU A 46 9.43 -5.32 -8.50
N HIS A 47 8.51 -5.88 -7.70
CA HIS A 47 7.36 -5.15 -7.16
C HIS A 47 7.59 -4.61 -5.74
N ALA A 48 8.69 -5.03 -5.10
CA ALA A 48 9.05 -4.54 -3.78
C ALA A 48 9.56 -3.11 -3.87
N THR A 49 9.28 -2.32 -2.82
CA THR A 49 9.93 -1.02 -2.65
C THR A 49 11.43 -1.23 -2.52
N SER A 50 12.22 -0.40 -3.19
CA SER A 50 13.68 -0.50 -3.16
C SER A 50 14.35 0.87 -3.26
N ILE A 51 15.53 0.97 -2.64
CA ILE A 51 16.43 2.11 -2.77
C ILE A 51 17.75 1.58 -3.33
N SER A 52 18.20 2.18 -4.42
CA SER A 52 19.47 1.85 -5.08
C SER A 52 20.25 3.10 -5.44
N GLY A 53 21.49 2.92 -5.87
CA GLY A 53 22.35 3.99 -6.35
C GLY A 53 23.81 3.57 -6.41
N SER A 54 24.63 4.41 -7.06
CA SER A 54 26.05 4.16 -7.26
C SER A 54 26.88 4.66 -6.08
N ASN A 55 28.03 4.02 -5.82
CA ASN A 55 29.03 4.47 -4.85
C ASN A 55 28.47 4.77 -3.44
N GLY A 56 27.50 3.96 -2.99
CA GLY A 56 26.85 4.12 -1.68
C GLY A 56 25.82 5.27 -1.60
N LYS A 57 25.68 6.09 -2.66
CA LYS A 57 24.66 7.13 -2.73
C LYS A 57 23.28 6.48 -2.92
N LYS A 58 22.26 7.07 -2.31
CA LYS A 58 20.86 6.68 -2.47
C LYS A 58 20.23 7.62 -3.50
N SER A 59 20.29 7.22 -4.77
CA SER A 59 19.87 8.07 -5.88
C SER A 59 18.60 7.58 -6.58
N HIS A 60 18.21 6.32 -6.40
CA HIS A 60 17.08 5.74 -7.08
C HIS A 60 16.11 5.11 -6.09
N PHE A 61 14.89 5.61 -6.08
CA PHE A 61 13.78 5.18 -5.23
C PHE A 61 12.73 4.56 -6.14
N SER A 62 12.41 3.29 -5.93
CA SER A 62 11.50 2.53 -6.81
C SER A 62 10.37 1.88 -6.03
N ASN A 63 9.18 1.85 -6.63
CA ASN A 63 7.95 1.29 -6.05
C ASN A 63 7.59 1.88 -4.68
N PHE A 64 7.87 3.17 -4.49
CA PHE A 64 7.53 3.91 -3.27
C PHE A 64 6.03 4.14 -3.16
N CYS A 65 5.56 4.24 -1.91
CA CYS A 65 4.22 4.73 -1.64
C CYS A 65 4.16 6.24 -1.96
N PRO A 66 3.21 6.69 -2.80
CA PRO A 66 3.09 8.10 -3.17
C PRO A 66 2.99 9.07 -1.99
N GLU A 67 2.27 8.70 -0.93
CA GLU A 67 2.14 9.52 0.29
C GLU A 67 3.51 9.69 0.97
N VAL A 68 4.26 8.60 1.09
CA VAL A 68 5.59 8.61 1.71
C VAL A 68 6.59 9.41 0.87
N ALA A 69 6.53 9.26 -0.46
CA ALA A 69 7.34 10.06 -1.38
C ALA A 69 7.02 11.55 -1.26
N PHE A 70 5.74 11.91 -1.12
CA PHE A 70 5.34 13.29 -0.92
C PHE A 70 5.82 13.85 0.43
N ASP A 71 5.62 13.11 1.52
CA ASP A 71 6.07 13.54 2.86
C ASP A 71 7.59 13.73 2.93
N THR A 72 8.36 12.87 2.24
CA THR A 72 9.84 12.87 2.32
C THR A 72 10.48 13.80 1.29
N PHE A 73 9.95 13.85 0.08
CA PHE A 73 10.57 14.51 -1.07
C PHE A 73 9.73 15.63 -1.68
N GLY A 74 8.50 15.85 -1.19
CA GLY A 74 7.58 16.87 -1.70
C GLY A 74 6.91 16.53 -3.03
N LEU A 75 7.03 15.28 -3.51
CA LEU A 75 6.55 14.86 -4.83
C LEU A 75 5.71 13.57 -4.74
N PHE A 76 4.53 13.60 -5.33
CA PHE A 76 3.70 12.41 -5.55
C PHE A 76 4.26 11.58 -6.69
N ALA A 77 5.02 10.54 -6.34
CA ALA A 77 5.66 9.66 -7.30
C ALA A 77 5.77 8.24 -6.74
N SER A 78 5.71 7.25 -7.64
CA SER A 78 6.02 5.86 -7.31
C SER A 78 7.51 5.55 -7.49
N SER A 79 8.21 6.34 -8.30
CA SER A 79 9.65 6.21 -8.50
C SER A 79 10.29 7.59 -8.67
N LEU A 80 11.47 7.79 -8.08
CA LEU A 80 12.25 9.02 -8.21
C LEU A 80 13.73 8.68 -8.44
N CYS A 81 14.36 9.35 -9.40
CA CYS A 81 15.76 9.17 -9.76
C CYS A 81 16.50 10.50 -9.68
N ARG A 82 17.50 10.59 -8.80
CA ARG A 82 18.48 11.68 -8.77
C ARG A 82 19.41 11.57 -9.97
N TYR A 83 20.07 12.67 -10.30
CA TYR A 83 21.18 12.68 -11.26
C TYR A 83 22.27 11.70 -10.84
N ALA A 84 22.91 11.04 -11.82
CA ALA A 84 23.93 10.05 -11.51
C ALA A 84 25.19 10.72 -10.95
N ASP A 85 25.54 11.89 -11.48
CA ASP A 85 26.62 12.73 -11.00
C ASP A 85 26.35 14.23 -11.17
N GLU A 86 27.36 15.04 -10.85
CA GLU A 86 27.31 16.50 -10.91
C GLU A 86 27.34 17.02 -12.35
N ILE A 87 27.90 16.25 -13.29
CA ILE A 87 27.96 16.62 -14.71
C ILE A 87 26.55 16.51 -15.30
N ASP A 88 25.85 15.41 -15.03
CA ASP A 88 24.46 15.22 -15.45
C ASP A 88 23.56 16.31 -14.88
N ARG A 89 23.74 16.67 -13.59
CA ARG A 89 22.99 17.75 -12.96
C ARG A 89 23.28 19.10 -13.62
N ALA A 90 24.56 19.47 -13.78
CA ALA A 90 24.95 20.75 -14.36
C ALA A 90 24.46 20.92 -15.81
N ASN A 91 24.47 19.83 -16.59
CA ASN A 91 23.91 19.81 -17.95
C ASN A 91 22.41 20.07 -17.93
N ALA A 92 21.67 19.42 -17.02
CA ALA A 92 20.23 19.63 -16.90
C ALA A 92 19.88 21.06 -16.42
N GLU A 93 20.60 21.58 -15.42
CA GLU A 93 20.45 22.94 -14.93
C GLU A 93 20.68 23.96 -16.06
N SER A 94 21.78 23.82 -16.80
CA SER A 94 22.11 24.68 -17.94
C SER A 94 21.03 24.66 -19.01
N TRP A 95 20.49 23.46 -19.30
CA TRP A 95 19.39 23.30 -20.25
C TRP A 95 18.10 23.95 -19.77
N LEU A 96 17.73 23.80 -18.50
CA LEU A 96 16.53 24.39 -17.91
C LEU A 96 16.55 25.92 -17.96
N VAL A 97 17.68 26.52 -17.58
CA VAL A 97 17.90 27.97 -17.63
C VAL A 97 17.89 28.46 -19.07
N GLY A 98 18.65 27.81 -19.96
CA GLY A 98 18.76 28.23 -21.37
C GLY A 98 17.46 28.14 -22.17
N ASN A 99 16.54 27.25 -21.79
CA ASN A 99 15.25 27.08 -22.47
C ASN A 99 14.08 27.83 -21.79
N GLY A 100 14.34 28.65 -20.76
CA GLY A 100 13.29 29.36 -20.02
C GLY A 100 12.28 28.43 -19.34
N ARG A 101 12.66 27.18 -19.09
CA ARG A 101 11.81 26.15 -18.46
C ARG A 101 12.06 26.03 -16.96
N ALA A 102 13.01 26.80 -16.45
CA ALA A 102 13.37 26.92 -15.05
C ALA A 102 12.35 27.81 -14.30
N PHE A 103 11.59 27.23 -13.39
CA PHE A 103 10.90 27.98 -12.32
C PHE A 103 11.47 27.57 -10.95
N ALA A 104 11.36 28.46 -9.96
CA ALA A 104 12.07 28.31 -8.68
C ALA A 104 11.74 27.03 -7.89
N LYS A 105 10.61 26.36 -8.20
CA LYS A 105 10.15 25.12 -7.55
C LYS A 105 10.07 23.94 -8.53
N ASP A 106 10.86 23.96 -9.59
CA ASP A 106 10.90 22.86 -10.54
C ASP A 106 11.53 21.63 -9.88
N TRP A 107 10.82 20.51 -9.87
CA TRP A 107 11.35 19.27 -9.32
C TRP A 107 12.62 18.80 -10.05
N ARG A 108 12.80 19.23 -11.31
CA ARG A 108 13.98 18.90 -12.14
C ARG A 108 15.27 19.52 -11.64
N TRP A 109 15.24 20.41 -10.65
CA TRP A 109 16.46 20.85 -9.95
C TRP A 109 17.08 19.71 -9.15
N ASP A 110 16.25 18.83 -8.62
CA ASP A 110 16.65 17.78 -7.69
C ASP A 110 16.69 16.40 -8.32
N TRP A 111 15.84 16.16 -9.33
CA TRP A 111 15.61 14.83 -9.88
C TRP A 111 15.79 14.81 -11.39
N ALA A 112 16.50 13.79 -11.88
CA ALA A 112 16.68 13.54 -13.31
C ALA A 112 15.40 12.99 -13.95
N SER A 113 14.66 12.15 -13.21
CA SER A 113 13.39 11.60 -13.65
C SER A 113 12.53 11.16 -12.47
N LEU A 114 11.22 11.06 -12.72
CA LEU A 114 10.26 10.49 -11.80
C LEU A 114 9.15 9.78 -12.57
N ASN A 115 8.49 8.83 -11.92
CA ASN A 115 7.22 8.28 -12.35
C ASN A 115 6.12 8.87 -11.45
N PRO A 116 5.36 9.87 -11.92
CA PRO A 116 4.38 10.56 -11.09
C PRO A 116 3.21 9.62 -10.78
N MET A 117 2.74 9.66 -9.55
CA MET A 117 1.59 8.86 -9.12
C MET A 117 0.96 9.51 -7.90
N HIS A 118 -0.32 9.84 -7.98
CA HIS A 118 -1.06 10.30 -6.81
C HIS A 118 -1.51 9.11 -5.94
N TYR A 119 -1.74 9.31 -4.65
CA TYR A 119 -2.12 8.22 -3.74
C TYR A 119 -3.45 7.55 -4.15
N SER A 120 -4.38 8.30 -4.73
CA SER A 120 -5.66 7.77 -5.25
C SER A 120 -5.50 6.88 -6.48
N GLU A 121 -4.35 6.96 -7.15
CA GLU A 121 -4.01 6.16 -8.35
C GLU A 121 -3.19 4.92 -7.98
N CYS A 122 -2.78 4.79 -6.70
CA CYS A 122 -2.00 3.66 -6.22
C CYS A 122 -2.84 2.37 -6.20
N PRO A 123 -2.47 1.32 -6.96
CA PRO A 123 -3.28 0.09 -7.05
C PRO A 123 -3.50 -0.61 -5.70
N LEU A 124 -2.51 -0.53 -4.80
CA LEU A 124 -2.61 -1.09 -3.45
C LEU A 124 -3.56 -0.28 -2.56
N TYR A 125 -3.62 1.04 -2.73
CA TYR A 125 -4.56 1.88 -1.99
C TYR A 125 -6.00 1.52 -2.38
N SER A 126 -6.26 1.34 -3.67
CA SER A 126 -7.57 0.93 -4.20
C SER A 126 -8.03 -0.42 -3.62
N GLN A 127 -7.13 -1.41 -3.52
CA GLN A 127 -7.46 -2.72 -2.91
C GLN A 127 -7.78 -2.61 -1.42
N LEU A 128 -7.10 -1.71 -0.70
CA LEU A 128 -7.36 -1.46 0.73
C LEU A 128 -8.68 -0.73 0.97
N ALA A 129 -9.02 0.23 0.10
CA ALA A 129 -10.32 0.90 0.14
C ALA A 129 -11.47 -0.08 -0.09
N VAL A 130 -11.33 -0.99 -1.08
CA VAL A 130 -12.33 -2.02 -1.36
C VAL A 130 -12.43 -3.05 -0.23
N SER A 131 -11.32 -3.55 0.30
CA SER A 131 -11.35 -4.55 1.40
C SER A 131 -11.90 -3.99 2.72
N GLN A 132 -11.77 -2.68 2.98
CA GLN A 132 -12.45 -2.04 4.11
C GLN A 132 -13.96 -1.90 3.92
N SER A 133 -14.43 -1.79 2.67
CA SER A 133 -15.87 -1.74 2.35
C SER A 133 -16.54 -3.12 2.39
N ILE A 134 -15.76 -4.19 2.27
CA ILE A 134 -16.21 -5.57 2.44
C ILE A 134 -15.88 -6.00 3.88
N VAL A 135 -16.56 -5.39 4.86
CA VAL A 135 -16.81 -6.12 6.10
C VAL A 135 -17.99 -7.02 5.80
N PRO A 136 -17.82 -8.34 5.59
CA PRO A 136 -18.97 -9.21 5.71
C PRO A 136 -19.42 -9.07 7.16
N ASP A 137 -20.66 -8.63 7.34
CA ASP A 137 -21.35 -8.65 8.62
C ASP A 137 -21.17 -10.04 9.21
N SER A 138 -20.23 -10.17 10.15
CA SER A 138 -19.95 -11.41 10.83
C SER A 138 -20.96 -11.60 11.95
N THR A 139 -22.25 -11.43 11.69
CA THR A 139 -23.23 -12.27 12.35
C THR A 139 -23.04 -13.66 11.78
N LYS A 140 -22.14 -14.43 12.39
CA LYS A 140 -22.29 -15.89 12.44
C LYS A 140 -23.63 -16.14 13.13
N GLU A 141 -24.74 -16.05 12.40
CA GLU A 141 -25.98 -16.64 12.85
C GLU A 141 -25.73 -18.15 12.89
N GLU A 142 -25.49 -18.68 14.08
CA GLU A 142 -25.49 -20.11 14.34
C GLU A 142 -26.82 -20.70 13.86
N ILE A 143 -26.82 -21.37 12.70
CA ILE A 143 -28.00 -22.04 12.14
C ILE A 143 -28.32 -23.32 12.93
N VAL A 144 -27.37 -23.82 13.70
CA VAL A 144 -27.51 -25.06 14.49
C VAL A 144 -26.88 -24.83 15.85
N SER A 145 -27.69 -24.48 16.86
CA SER A 145 -27.26 -24.63 18.25
C SER A 145 -27.60 -26.06 18.69
N MET A 146 -26.59 -26.92 18.82
CA MET A 146 -26.76 -28.23 19.43
C MET A 146 -26.79 -28.06 20.96
N LYS A 147 -27.99 -28.07 21.55
CA LYS A 147 -28.13 -28.22 23.00
C LYS A 147 -28.45 -29.70 23.31
N PRO A 148 -27.67 -30.38 24.19
CA PRO A 148 -28.05 -31.71 24.63
C PRO A 148 -29.31 -31.62 25.50
N GLY A 149 -30.42 -32.13 25.00
CA GLY A 149 -31.67 -32.34 25.73
C GLY A 149 -31.98 -33.84 25.84
N ALA A 150 -32.86 -34.22 26.77
CA ALA A 150 -33.13 -35.61 27.15
C ALA A 150 -33.63 -36.55 26.02
N PHE A 151 -33.90 -36.03 24.81
CA PHE A 151 -34.43 -36.80 23.67
C PHE A 151 -33.74 -36.52 22.31
N GLY A 152 -32.50 -36.01 22.30
CA GLY A 152 -31.71 -35.82 21.06
C GLY A 152 -31.88 -34.47 20.37
N PHE A 153 -31.28 -34.34 19.16
CA PHE A 153 -31.02 -33.07 18.46
C PHE A 153 -32.28 -32.22 18.22
N SER A 154 -32.24 -30.94 18.61
CA SER A 154 -33.28 -29.96 18.34
C SER A 154 -32.84 -29.00 17.23
N VAL A 155 -33.67 -28.84 16.20
CA VAL A 155 -33.48 -27.89 15.08
C VAL A 155 -34.58 -26.84 15.13
N ASP A 156 -34.23 -25.57 14.98
CA ASP A 156 -35.21 -24.47 15.00
C ASP A 156 -35.98 -24.38 13.66
N LEU A 157 -37.13 -25.06 13.64
CA LEU A 157 -38.03 -25.14 12.48
C LEU A 157 -38.58 -23.78 12.02
N LYS A 158 -38.70 -22.78 12.91
CA LYS A 158 -39.21 -21.45 12.54
C LYS A 158 -38.23 -20.72 11.61
N LYS A 159 -36.92 -20.84 11.88
CA LYS A 159 -35.89 -20.25 11.03
C LYS A 159 -35.83 -20.92 9.65
N LEU A 160 -36.00 -22.25 9.60
CA LEU A 160 -36.01 -23.04 8.36
C LEU A 160 -37.16 -22.62 7.42
N ILE A 161 -38.37 -22.49 7.94
CA ILE A 161 -39.56 -22.10 7.15
C ILE A 161 -39.42 -20.67 6.58
N SER A 162 -38.86 -19.74 7.35
CA SER A 162 -38.66 -18.34 6.92
C SER A 162 -37.68 -18.16 5.76
N ARG A 163 -36.79 -19.14 5.54
CA ARG A 163 -35.86 -19.17 4.41
C ARG A 163 -36.50 -19.80 3.19
N PHE A 164 -37.29 -20.85 3.38
CA PHE A 164 -38.01 -21.48 2.29
C PHE A 164 -39.01 -20.51 1.66
N SER A 165 -39.72 -19.71 2.46
CA SER A 165 -40.64 -18.68 1.96
C SER A 165 -39.92 -17.57 1.18
N ARG A 166 -38.77 -17.07 1.68
CA ARG A 166 -37.95 -16.07 0.96
C ARG A 166 -37.38 -16.61 -0.35
N TRP A 167 -36.87 -17.83 -0.34
CA TRP A 167 -36.36 -18.48 -1.55
C TRP A 167 -37.47 -18.71 -2.58
N TRP A 168 -38.65 -19.13 -2.15
CA TRP A 168 -39.81 -19.33 -3.02
C TRP A 168 -40.32 -18.01 -3.63
N LEU A 169 -40.38 -16.93 -2.83
CA LEU A 169 -40.75 -15.59 -3.30
C LEU A 169 -39.75 -15.03 -4.32
N SER A 170 -38.44 -15.28 -4.16
CA SER A 170 -37.41 -14.83 -5.11
C SER A 170 -37.42 -15.53 -6.47
N ARG A 171 -38.18 -16.62 -6.61
CA ARG A 171 -38.20 -17.46 -7.81
C ARG A 171 -39.50 -17.32 -8.62
N HIS A 172 -40.50 -16.65 -8.06
CA HIS A 172 -41.85 -16.50 -8.63
C HIS A 172 -42.40 -15.06 -8.58
N GLY A 173 -41.54 -14.06 -8.34
CA GLY A 173 -41.84 -12.63 -8.50
C GLY A 173 -40.91 -12.02 -9.54
#